data_AF-A0A7S4QK59-F1
#
_entry.id   AF-A0A7S4QK59-F1
#
_cell.length_a   1.000
_cell.length_b   1.000
_cell.length_c   1.000
_cell.angle_alpha   90.00
_cell.angle_beta   90.00
_cell.angle_gamma   90.00
#
_symmetry.space_group_name_H-M   'P 1'
#
loop_
_entity.id
_entity.type
_entity.pdbx_description
1 polymer ?
#
loop_
_entity_poly.entity_id
_entity_poly.type
_entity_poly.pdbx_seq_one_letter_code
_entity_poly.pdbx_strand_id
1 'polypeptide(L)'
;MVTAKLIGCIIWALLVGASVTGMMCTNAVLNGRSPDPDFHALYTAQIAILCGGVLLVPRCIMAPAPCVRPGRWWSLIGGIFALPGFVCVPASKYVGVQVVLLTQLVAMLGTALLFDIRRGRVRLTDFKRLAGFGVVIAGVFVENLSVGSGSEGFSVEALLLLIGVFGSGVGYALQAKCNSRLARDVGATAR
;
A
#
# COMPACT_ATOMS: atom_id res chain seq x y z
N MET A 1 0.09 -7.53 -30.36
CA MET A 1 1.08 -7.49 -29.26
C MET A 1 0.66 -6.60 -28.08
N VAL A 2 0.01 -5.45 -28.32
CA VAL A 2 -0.46 -4.53 -27.26
C VAL A 2 -1.49 -5.17 -26.32
N THR A 3 -2.43 -5.96 -26.86
CA THR A 3 -3.50 -6.62 -26.11
C THR A 3 -2.98 -7.68 -25.14
N ALA A 4 -2.00 -8.50 -25.56
CA ALA A 4 -1.40 -9.53 -24.70
C ALA A 4 -0.64 -8.91 -23.51
N LYS A 5 0.08 -7.81 -23.75
CA LYS A 5 0.75 -7.05 -22.67
C LYS A 5 -0.28 -6.47 -21.69
N LEU A 6 -1.36 -5.89 -22.19
CA LEU A 6 -2.43 -5.33 -21.35
C LEU A 6 -3.09 -6.40 -20.47
N ILE A 7 -3.44 -7.55 -21.05
CA ILE A 7 -4.03 -8.68 -20.31
C ILE A 7 -3.07 -9.18 -19.23
N GLY A 8 -1.79 -9.33 -19.57
CA GLY A 8 -0.75 -9.70 -18.59
C GLY A 8 -0.65 -8.71 -17.42
N CYS A 9 -0.70 -7.40 -17.71
CA CYS A 9 -0.70 -6.36 -16.67
C CYS A 9 -1.94 -6.41 -15.78
N ILE A 10 -3.13 -6.69 -16.35
CA ILE A 10 -4.39 -6.82 -15.58
C ILE A 10 -4.32 -8.02 -14.65
N ILE A 11 -3.92 -9.20 -15.17
CA ILE A 11 -3.76 -10.42 -14.37
C ILE A 11 -2.77 -10.19 -13.24
N TRP A 12 -1.63 -9.55 -13.54
CA TRP A 12 -0.62 -9.21 -12.54
C TRP A 12 -1.17 -8.28 -11.45
N ALA A 13 -1.89 -7.22 -11.84
CA ALA A 13 -2.50 -6.30 -10.89
C ALA A 13 -3.51 -7.00 -9.97
N LEU A 14 -4.32 -7.93 -10.51
CA LEU A 14 -5.25 -8.74 -9.73
C LEU A 14 -4.53 -9.67 -8.76
N LEU A 15 -3.49 -10.38 -9.20
CA LEU A 15 -2.70 -11.27 -8.34
C LEU A 15 -2.01 -10.50 -7.20
N VAL A 16 -1.43 -9.34 -7.49
CA VAL A 16 -0.81 -8.47 -6.49
C VAL A 16 -1.85 -7.91 -5.52
N GLY A 17 -3.02 -7.49 -6.01
CA GLY A 17 -4.11 -7.04 -5.14
C GLY A 17 -4.61 -8.15 -4.21
N ALA A 18 -4.84 -9.34 -4.76
CA ALA A 18 -5.32 -10.50 -4.00
C ALA A 18 -4.29 -10.99 -2.97
N SER A 19 -2.99 -10.91 -3.27
CA SER A 19 -1.94 -11.36 -2.34
C SER A 19 -1.82 -10.46 -1.12
N VAL A 20 -1.99 -9.14 -1.27
CA VAL A 20 -1.99 -8.19 -0.13
C VAL A 20 -3.19 -8.45 0.79
N THR A 21 -4.38 -8.64 0.22
CA THR A 21 -5.58 -8.99 0.98
C THR A 21 -5.42 -10.34 1.67
N GLY A 22 -4.92 -11.35 0.94
CA GLY A 22 -4.65 -12.68 1.49
C GLY A 22 -3.67 -12.63 2.66
N MET A 23 -2.56 -11.89 2.52
CA MET A 23 -1.59 -11.68 3.59
C MET A 23 -2.24 -11.05 4.84
N MET A 24 -3.10 -10.03 4.67
CA MET A 24 -3.82 -9.40 5.78
C MET A 24 -4.79 -10.37 6.46
N CYS A 25 -5.59 -11.11 5.69
CA CYS A 25 -6.51 -12.12 6.23
C CYS A 25 -5.76 -13.21 7.00
N THR A 26 -4.68 -13.75 6.42
CA THR A 26 -3.84 -14.76 7.06
C THR A 26 -3.21 -14.22 8.34
N ASN A 27 -2.67 -12.99 8.33
CA ASN A 27 -2.14 -12.34 9.53
C ASN A 27 -3.22 -12.16 10.60
N ALA A 28 -4.42 -11.69 10.24
CA ALA A 28 -5.52 -11.53 11.20
C ALA A 28 -5.89 -12.87 11.86
N VAL A 29 -5.99 -13.96 11.09
CA VAL A 29 -6.28 -15.31 11.60
C VAL A 29 -5.15 -15.85 12.48
N LEU A 30 -3.89 -15.69 12.06
CA LEU A 30 -2.72 -16.11 12.85
C LEU A 30 -2.60 -15.34 14.16
N ASN A 31 -2.84 -14.03 14.14
CA ASN A 31 -2.78 -13.20 15.34
C ASN A 31 -3.91 -13.51 16.32
N GLY A 32 -5.11 -13.84 15.83
CA GLY A 32 -6.22 -14.26 16.69
C GLY A 32 -5.95 -15.51 17.54
N ARG A 33 -4.89 -16.27 17.24
CA ARG A 33 -4.46 -17.45 18.02
C ARG A 33 -3.28 -17.18 18.95
N SER A 34 -2.67 -16.00 18.87
CA SER A 34 -1.53 -15.63 19.71
C SER A 34 -2.01 -15.07 21.05
N PRO A 35 -1.35 -15.39 22.18
CA PRO A 35 -1.59 -14.70 23.46
C PRO A 35 -1.23 -13.20 23.35
N ASP A 36 -0.25 -12.86 22.51
CA ASP A 36 0.19 -11.49 22.22
C ASP A 36 0.03 -11.17 20.72
N PRO A 37 -1.19 -10.83 20.27
CA PRO A 37 -1.51 -10.64 18.85
C PRO A 37 -0.77 -9.48 18.16
N ASP A 38 -0.38 -8.45 18.90
CA ASP A 38 0.23 -7.24 18.31
C ASP A 38 1.69 -7.45 17.90
N PHE A 39 2.48 -8.14 18.73
CA PHE A 39 3.88 -8.42 18.43
C PHE A 39 4.04 -9.48 17.33
N HIS A 40 3.12 -10.46 17.30
CA HIS A 40 3.16 -11.52 16.30
C HIS A 40 2.91 -10.99 14.88
N ALA A 41 1.97 -10.05 14.74
CA ALA A 41 1.69 -9.37 13.47
C ALA A 41 2.90 -8.62 12.93
N LEU A 42 3.62 -7.96 13.83
CA LEU A 42 4.81 -7.19 13.50
C LEU A 42 5.93 -8.13 13.03
N TYR A 43 6.11 -9.24 13.74
CA TYR A 43 7.08 -10.27 13.38
C TYR A 43 6.80 -10.88 12.00
N THR A 44 5.56 -11.27 11.72
CA THR A 44 5.19 -11.86 10.42
C THR A 44 5.35 -10.86 9.26
N ALA A 45 4.98 -9.59 9.47
CA ALA A 45 5.18 -8.54 8.47
C ALA A 45 6.66 -8.31 8.14
N GLN A 46 7.54 -8.30 9.15
CA GLN A 46 8.99 -8.14 8.92
C GLN A 46 9.60 -9.34 8.20
N ILE A 47 9.19 -10.56 8.55
CA ILE A 47 9.61 -11.77 7.83
C ILE A 47 9.17 -11.70 6.37
N ALA A 48 7.93 -11.30 6.08
CA ALA A 48 7.45 -11.18 4.70
C ALA A 48 8.30 -10.20 3.88
N ILE A 49 8.65 -9.05 4.47
CA ILE A 49 9.54 -8.05 3.83
C ILE A 49 10.93 -8.65 3.59
N LEU A 50 11.51 -9.33 4.58
CA LEU A 50 12.81 -9.98 4.48
C LEU A 50 12.82 -11.06 3.39
N CYS A 51 11.82 -11.95 3.39
CA CYS A 51 11.62 -12.98 2.39
C CYS A 51 11.47 -12.38 0.99
N GLY A 52 10.67 -11.31 0.85
CA GLY A 52 10.55 -10.56 -0.40
C GLY A 52 11.90 -10.03 -0.87
N GLY A 53 12.71 -9.48 0.04
CA GLY A 53 14.09 -9.06 -0.24
C GLY A 53 14.97 -10.21 -0.72
N VAL A 54 14.97 -11.35 -0.03
CA VAL A 54 15.75 -12.55 -0.38
C VAL A 54 15.34 -13.08 -1.75
N LEU A 55 14.04 -13.12 -2.07
CA LEU A 55 13.53 -13.57 -3.37
C LEU A 55 13.94 -12.63 -4.52
N LEU A 56 14.25 -11.37 -4.24
CA LEU A 56 14.78 -10.44 -5.22
C LEU A 56 16.28 -10.63 -5.47
N VAL A 57 17.04 -11.21 -4.53
CA VAL A 57 18.49 -11.40 -4.65
C VAL A 57 18.90 -12.17 -5.91
N PRO A 58 18.31 -13.34 -6.25
CA PRO A 58 18.67 -14.05 -7.48
C PRO A 58 18.43 -13.22 -8.73
N ARG A 59 17.34 -12.42 -8.77
CA ARG A 59 17.04 -11.52 -9.89
C ARG A 59 18.06 -10.40 -10.02
N CYS A 60 18.58 -9.89 -8.91
CA CYS A 60 19.65 -8.91 -8.90
C CYS A 60 20.99 -9.52 -9.36
N ILE A 61 21.32 -10.76 -8.96
CA ILE A 61 22.53 -11.46 -9.38
C ILE A 61 22.51 -11.78 -10.88
N MET A 62 21.34 -12.21 -11.39
CA MET A 62 21.16 -12.56 -12.82
C MET A 62 20.94 -11.34 -13.72
N ALA A 63 20.98 -10.11 -13.17
CA ALA A 63 20.75 -8.91 -13.97
C ALA A 63 21.92 -8.69 -14.95
N PRO A 64 21.65 -8.49 -16.25
CA PRO A 64 22.69 -8.30 -17.27
C PRO A 64 23.44 -6.97 -17.13
N ALA A 65 22.89 -6.01 -16.40
CA ALA A 65 23.54 -4.75 -16.09
C ALA A 65 24.09 -4.80 -14.65
N PRO A 66 25.32 -4.29 -14.41
CA PRO A 66 25.87 -4.23 -13.07
C PRO A 66 24.98 -3.36 -12.19
N CYS A 67 24.56 -3.89 -11.04
CA CYS A 67 23.78 -3.14 -10.06
C CYS A 67 24.60 -1.92 -9.61
N VAL A 68 24.14 -0.72 -9.96
CA VAL A 68 24.81 0.51 -9.56
C VAL A 68 24.38 0.86 -8.14
N ARG A 69 25.34 1.30 -7.31
CA ARG A 69 25.01 1.76 -5.95
C ARG A 69 24.01 2.92 -6.07
N PRO A 70 22.86 2.86 -5.39
CA PRO A 70 21.85 3.91 -5.50
C PRO A 70 22.43 5.24 -5.04
N GLY A 71 22.23 6.29 -5.84
CA GLY A 71 22.99 7.53 -5.74
C GLY A 71 22.75 8.37 -4.48
N ARG A 72 21.75 8.06 -3.62
CA ARG A 72 21.37 8.87 -2.44
C ARG A 72 20.58 8.07 -1.38
N TRP A 73 20.22 8.75 -0.30
CA TRP A 73 19.32 8.38 0.83
C TRP A 73 17.93 7.84 0.43
N TRP A 74 17.63 7.66 -0.85
CA TRP A 74 16.32 7.18 -1.33
C TRP A 74 15.95 5.78 -0.80
N SER A 75 16.94 4.90 -0.62
CA SER A 75 16.74 3.59 -0.01
C SER A 75 16.31 3.70 1.46
N LEU A 76 16.96 4.60 2.22
CA LEU A 76 16.64 4.85 3.63
C LEU A 76 15.27 5.51 3.80
N ILE A 77 14.98 6.52 2.97
CA ILE A 77 13.71 7.25 2.99
C ILE A 77 12.54 6.33 2.62
N GLY A 78 12.74 5.42 1.66
CA GLY A 78 11.73 4.41 1.31
C GLY A 78 11.38 3.50 2.49
N GLY A 79 12.37 3.10 3.30
CA GLY A 79 12.16 2.33 4.52
C GLY A 79 11.38 3.10 5.59
N ILE A 80 11.69 4.40 5.78
CA ILE A 80 10.98 5.25 6.75
C ILE A 80 9.49 5.36 6.41
N PHE A 81 9.15 5.49 5.12
CA PHE A 81 7.76 5.56 4.68
C PHE A 81 6.98 4.25 4.81
N ALA A 82 7.66 3.12 5.02
CA ALA A 82 7.01 1.84 5.30
C ALA A 82 6.65 1.68 6.78
N LEU A 83 7.33 2.40 7.70
CA LEU A 83 7.14 2.29 9.15
C LEU A 83 5.69 2.58 9.59
N PRO A 84 4.97 3.58 9.06
CA PRO A 84 3.60 3.82 9.49
C PRO A 84 2.63 2.66 9.22
N GLY A 85 3.02 1.69 8.37
CA GLY A 85 2.28 0.43 8.17
C GLY A 85 2.07 -0.37 9.47
N PHE A 86 2.87 -0.15 10.51
CA PHE A 86 2.66 -0.76 11.84
C PHE A 86 1.31 -0.38 12.46
N VAL A 87 0.80 0.82 12.18
CA VAL A 87 -0.47 1.30 12.74
C VAL A 87 -1.67 0.54 12.17
N CYS A 88 -1.54 -0.07 10.99
CA CYS A 88 -2.61 -0.81 10.33
C CYS A 88 -3.03 -2.06 11.12
N VAL A 89 -2.10 -2.69 11.84
CA VAL A 89 -2.40 -3.88 12.66
C VAL A 89 -3.32 -3.55 13.83
N PRO A 90 -2.96 -2.66 14.78
CA PRO A 90 -3.86 -2.32 15.87
C PRO A 90 -5.15 -1.69 15.34
N ALA A 91 -5.08 -0.82 14.32
CA ALA A 91 -6.27 -0.23 13.70
C ALA A 91 -7.26 -1.29 13.19
N SER A 92 -6.76 -2.42 12.66
CA SER A 92 -7.61 -3.48 12.12
C SER A 92 -8.44 -4.20 13.18
N LYS A 93 -7.99 -4.18 14.44
CA LYS A 93 -8.75 -4.72 15.58
C LYS A 93 -9.87 -3.79 16.01
N TYR A 94 -9.63 -2.47 16.02
CA TYR A 94 -10.61 -1.49 16.48
C TYR A 94 -11.67 -1.18 15.43
N VAL A 95 -11.27 -1.04 14.18
CA VAL A 95 -12.14 -0.52 13.10
C VAL A 95 -12.48 -1.61 12.08
N GLY A 96 -11.80 -2.75 12.14
CA GLY A 96 -11.93 -3.83 11.16
C GLY A 96 -10.92 -3.71 10.01
N VAL A 97 -10.50 -4.86 9.48
CA VAL A 97 -9.50 -4.96 8.40
C VAL A 97 -9.94 -4.21 7.14
N GLN A 98 -11.22 -4.27 6.80
CA GLN A 98 -11.77 -3.67 5.59
C GLN A 98 -11.67 -2.14 5.61
N VAL A 99 -12.05 -1.51 6.72
CA VAL A 99 -11.99 -0.05 6.89
C VAL A 99 -10.55 0.44 6.81
N VAL A 100 -9.62 -0.29 7.43
CA VAL A 100 -8.18 0.00 7.37
C VAL A 100 -7.66 -0.06 5.93
N LEU A 101 -7.96 -1.15 5.21
CA LEU A 101 -7.53 -1.32 3.82
C LEU A 101 -8.09 -0.23 2.90
N LEU A 102 -9.36 0.09 3.05
CA LEU A 102 -10.01 1.14 2.25
C LEU A 102 -9.44 2.53 2.57
N THR A 103 -9.23 2.85 3.84
CA THR A 103 -8.60 4.12 4.27
C THR A 103 -7.20 4.26 3.68
N GLN A 104 -6.40 3.19 3.76
CA GLN A 104 -5.06 3.16 3.19
C GLN A 104 -5.10 3.33 1.65
N LEU A 105 -6.04 2.68 0.98
CA LEU A 105 -6.23 2.80 -0.47
C LEU A 105 -6.62 4.21 -0.90
N VAL A 106 -7.56 4.84 -0.19
CA VAL A 106 -7.97 6.23 -0.44
C VAL A 106 -6.78 7.18 -0.28
N ALA A 107 -5.98 7.00 0.78
CA ALA A 107 -4.78 7.80 1.00
C ALA A 107 -3.74 7.60 -0.11
N MET A 108 -3.50 6.36 -0.56
CA MET A 108 -2.58 6.06 -1.66
C MET A 108 -3.04 6.70 -2.97
N LEU A 109 -4.32 6.54 -3.33
CA LEU A 109 -4.89 7.09 -4.56
C LEU A 109 -4.92 8.63 -4.52
N GLY A 110 -5.29 9.22 -3.38
CA GLY A 110 -5.28 10.67 -3.19
C GLY A 110 -3.88 11.26 -3.32
N THR A 111 -2.87 10.59 -2.75
CA THR A 111 -1.46 11.01 -2.89
C THR A 111 -0.97 10.88 -4.33
N ALA A 112 -1.35 9.81 -5.04
CA ALA A 112 -1.04 9.63 -6.45
C ALA A 112 -1.68 10.72 -7.33
N LEU A 113 -2.96 11.02 -7.10
CA LEU A 113 -3.68 12.10 -7.78
C LEU A 113 -3.01 13.45 -7.53
N LEU A 114 -2.60 13.74 -6.28
CA LEU A 114 -1.87 14.96 -5.94
C LEU A 114 -0.55 15.07 -6.72
N PHE A 115 0.18 13.96 -6.89
CA PHE A 115 1.39 13.95 -7.72
C PHE A 115 1.10 14.18 -9.19
N ASP A 116 0.01 13.62 -9.73
CA ASP A 116 -0.37 13.81 -11.12
C ASP A 116 -0.85 15.24 -11.40
N ILE A 117 -1.56 15.86 -10.46
CA ILE A 117 -1.93 17.29 -10.51
C ILE A 117 -0.67 18.15 -10.47
N ARG A 118 0.25 17.91 -9.51
CA ARG A 118 1.50 18.68 -9.40
C ARG A 118 2.40 18.55 -10.63
N ARG A 119 2.32 17.43 -11.36
CA ARG A 119 3.05 17.20 -12.62
C ARG A 119 2.32 17.74 -13.85
N GLY A 120 1.12 18.30 -13.70
CA GLY A 120 0.28 18.77 -14.80
C GLY A 120 -0.28 17.66 -15.69
N ARG A 121 -0.22 16.39 -15.25
CA ARG A 121 -0.78 15.24 -16.00
C ARG A 121 -2.29 15.14 -15.88
N VAL A 122 -2.83 15.63 -14.77
CA VAL A 122 -4.26 15.78 -14.52
C VAL A 122 -4.50 17.25 -14.26
N ARG A 123 -5.40 17.86 -15.03
CA ARG A 123 -5.89 19.22 -14.77
C ARG A 123 -7.16 19.12 -13.93
N LEU A 124 -7.42 20.11 -13.09
CA LEU A 124 -8.66 20.16 -12.30
C LEU A 124 -9.94 20.23 -13.17
N THR A 125 -9.78 20.58 -14.45
CA THR A 125 -10.86 20.58 -15.45
C THR A 125 -11.14 19.20 -16.04
N ASP A 126 -10.33 18.17 -15.76
CA ASP A 126 -10.52 16.81 -16.28
C ASP A 126 -11.55 16.05 -15.42
N PHE A 127 -12.82 16.46 -15.57
CA PHE A 127 -13.94 15.97 -14.78
C PHE A 127 -14.11 14.45 -14.82
N LYS A 128 -13.75 13.78 -15.92
CA LYS A 128 -13.89 12.32 -16.03
C LYS A 128 -12.99 11.58 -15.04
N ARG A 129 -11.74 12.05 -14.88
CA ARG A 129 -10.78 11.44 -13.95
C ARG A 129 -11.12 11.75 -12.50
N LEU A 130 -11.53 12.99 -12.23
CA LEU A 130 -11.98 13.39 -10.89
C LEU A 130 -13.27 12.68 -10.48
N ALA A 131 -14.22 12.50 -11.40
CA ALA A 131 -15.44 11.74 -11.15
C ALA A 131 -15.13 10.26 -10.87
N GLY A 132 -14.24 9.64 -11.64
CA GLY A 132 -13.81 8.26 -11.38
C GLY A 132 -13.18 8.09 -9.99
N PHE A 133 -12.32 9.03 -9.58
CA PHE A 133 -11.77 9.06 -8.22
C PHE A 133 -12.86 9.26 -7.15
N GLY A 134 -13.80 10.17 -7.40
CA GLY A 134 -14.96 10.41 -6.54
C GLY A 134 -15.83 9.16 -6.37
N VAL A 135 -16.05 8.39 -7.43
CA VAL A 135 -16.80 7.12 -7.38
C VAL A 135 -16.08 6.10 -6.51
N VAL A 136 -14.74 6.00 -6.60
CA VAL A 136 -13.96 5.10 -5.74
C VAL A 136 -14.09 5.50 -4.26
N ILE A 137 -13.97 6.80 -3.95
CA ILE A 137 -14.16 7.29 -2.58
C ILE A 137 -15.60 7.07 -2.11
N ALA A 138 -16.60 7.32 -2.95
CA ALA A 138 -18.00 7.10 -2.61
C ALA A 138 -18.28 5.62 -2.36
N GLY A 139 -17.74 4.71 -3.18
CA GLY A 139 -17.84 3.27 -2.98
C GLY A 139 -17.26 2.84 -1.63
N VAL A 140 -16.06 3.35 -1.31
CA VAL A 140 -15.43 3.18 0.01
C VAL A 140 -16.37 3.66 1.11
N PHE A 141 -16.90 4.89 1.02
CA PHE A 141 -17.80 5.44 2.04
C PHE A 141 -19.06 4.59 2.22
N VAL A 142 -19.72 4.20 1.13
CA VAL A 142 -20.95 3.38 1.16
C VAL A 142 -20.69 2.04 1.83
N GLU A 143 -19.57 1.40 1.52
CA GLU A 143 -19.17 0.14 2.14
C GLU A 143 -18.98 0.29 3.66
N ASN A 144 -18.41 1.42 4.11
CA ASN A 144 -18.16 1.70 5.52
C ASN A 144 -19.39 2.17 6.31
N LEU A 145 -20.41 2.75 5.65
CA LEU A 145 -21.66 3.14 6.33
C LEU A 145 -22.39 1.95 6.97
N SER A 146 -22.21 0.75 6.41
CA SER A 146 -22.79 -0.48 6.96
C SER A 146 -22.13 -0.94 8.27
N VAL A 147 -20.88 -0.55 8.51
CA VAL A 147 -20.10 -0.90 9.70
C VAL A 147 -20.39 0.06 10.86
N GLY A 148 -20.74 1.31 10.57
CA GLY A 148 -21.01 2.36 11.59
C GLY A 148 -22.43 2.37 12.18
N SER A 149 -23.30 1.43 11.82
CA SER A 149 -24.67 1.35 12.32
C SER A 149 -24.83 0.55 13.62
N GLY A 150 -23.76 -0.11 14.10
CA GLY A 150 -23.67 -0.66 15.46
C GLY A 150 -23.40 0.46 16.47
N SER A 151 -24.23 0.57 17.52
CA SER A 151 -24.37 1.77 18.38
C SER A 151 -23.23 2.06 19.37
N GLU A 152 -21.99 1.64 19.10
CA GLU A 152 -20.84 2.03 19.92
C GLU A 152 -20.15 3.22 19.26
N GLY A 153 -20.17 4.37 19.94
CA GLY A 153 -19.61 5.62 19.44
C GLY A 153 -18.15 5.46 18.99
N PHE A 154 -17.80 6.15 17.91
CA PHE A 154 -16.45 6.12 17.34
C PHE A 154 -15.43 6.62 18.38
N SER A 155 -14.58 5.73 18.90
CA SER A 155 -13.63 6.10 19.95
C SER A 155 -12.55 7.03 19.41
N VAL A 156 -12.04 7.93 20.25
CA VAL A 156 -10.92 8.83 19.89
C VAL A 156 -9.69 8.02 19.49
N GLU A 157 -9.48 6.86 20.11
CA GLU A 157 -8.40 5.94 19.77
C GLU A 157 -8.55 5.37 18.35
N ALA A 158 -9.76 4.94 17.97
CA ALA A 158 -10.05 4.47 16.62
C ALA A 158 -9.78 5.57 15.57
N LEU A 159 -10.10 6.83 15.90
CA LEU A 159 -9.81 7.98 15.03
C LEU A 159 -8.31 8.21 14.86
N LEU A 160 -7.54 8.21 15.95
CA LEU A 160 -6.09 8.39 15.89
C LEU A 160 -5.43 7.27 15.09
N LEU A 161 -5.89 6.04 15.27
CA LEU A 161 -5.44 4.88 14.50
C LEU A 161 -5.76 5.02 13.00
N LEU A 162 -6.97 5.46 12.64
CA LEU A 162 -7.33 5.73 11.24
C LEU A 162 -6.49 6.85 10.63
N ILE A 163 -6.19 7.91 11.37
CA ILE A 163 -5.27 8.97 10.88
C ILE A 163 -3.89 8.39 10.61
N GLY A 164 -3.39 7.51 11.48
CA GLY A 164 -2.12 6.82 11.25
C GLY A 164 -2.16 5.87 10.05
N VAL A 165 -3.26 5.14 9.83
CA VAL A 165 -3.50 4.32 8.64
C VAL A 165 -3.54 5.18 7.37
N PHE A 166 -4.18 6.34 7.43
CA PHE A 166 -4.17 7.28 6.32
C PHE A 166 -2.73 7.74 6.02
N GLY A 167 -1.98 8.10 7.07
CA GLY A 167 -0.56 8.43 6.97
C GLY A 167 0.28 7.30 6.37
N SER A 168 -0.02 6.04 6.70
CA SER A 168 0.65 4.88 6.10
C SER A 168 0.36 4.73 4.61
N GLY A 169 -0.88 4.98 4.18
CA GLY A 169 -1.20 5.02 2.74
C GLY A 169 -0.43 6.12 2.00
N VAL A 170 -0.27 7.31 2.59
CA VAL A 170 0.60 8.37 2.04
C VAL A 170 2.06 7.88 1.97
N GLY A 171 2.54 7.23 3.03
CA GLY A 171 3.85 6.59 3.10
C GLY A 171 4.07 5.61 1.97
N TYR A 172 3.16 4.66 1.75
CA TYR A 172 3.25 3.68 0.67
C TYR A 172 3.31 4.34 -0.72
N ALA A 173 2.53 5.39 -0.98
CA ALA A 173 2.61 6.13 -2.23
C ALA A 173 3.98 6.82 -2.42
N LEU A 174 4.54 7.38 -1.36
CA LEU A 174 5.89 7.97 -1.35
C LEU A 174 6.98 6.92 -1.53
N GLN A 175 6.87 5.78 -0.84
CA GLN A 175 7.76 4.63 -0.98
C GLN A 175 7.74 4.10 -2.41
N ALA A 176 6.55 3.92 -3.02
CA ALA A 176 6.44 3.49 -4.42
C ALA A 176 7.14 4.46 -5.38
N LYS A 177 7.08 5.76 -5.11
CA LYS A 177 7.81 6.79 -5.87
C LYS A 177 9.32 6.71 -5.65
N CYS A 178 9.77 6.48 -4.42
CA CYS A 178 11.18 6.26 -4.10
C CYS A 178 11.70 5.00 -4.80
N ASN A 179 10.95 3.90 -4.76
CA ASN A 179 11.26 2.64 -5.44
C ASN A 179 11.34 2.84 -6.96
N SER A 180 10.42 3.62 -7.54
CA SER A 180 10.45 3.94 -8.98
C SER A 180 11.68 4.75 -9.38
N ARG A 181 12.17 5.65 -8.50
CA ARG A 181 13.42 6.39 -8.71
C ARG A 181 14.63 5.50 -8.53
N LEU A 182 14.64 4.71 -7.47
CA LEU A 182 15.67 3.72 -7.17
C LEU A 182 15.86 2.73 -8.33
N ALA A 183 14.75 2.22 -8.88
CA ALA A 183 14.79 1.33 -10.04
C ALA A 183 15.42 2.00 -11.27
N ARG A 184 15.17 3.31 -11.48
CA ARG A 184 15.84 4.04 -12.58
C ARG A 184 17.34 4.21 -12.32
N ASP A 185 17.72 4.54 -11.09
CA ASP A 185 19.10 4.85 -10.72
C ASP A 185 19.99 3.59 -10.67
N VAL A 186 19.45 2.45 -10.22
CA VAL A 186 20.19 1.17 -10.10
C VAL A 186 20.25 0.42 -11.44
N GLY A 187 19.50 0.88 -12.45
CA GLY A 187 19.34 0.19 -13.73
C GLY A 187 18.28 -0.90 -13.60
N ALA A 188 17.03 -0.55 -13.89
CA ALA A 188 15.94 -1.52 -13.87
C ALA A 188 16.12 -2.55 -14.99
N THR A 189 16.12 -3.83 -14.64
CA THR A 189 15.81 -4.93 -15.58
C THR A 189 14.35 -4.88 -16.04
N ALA A 190 13.49 -4.16 -15.34
CA ALA A 190 12.12 -3.84 -15.76
C ALA A 190 12.13 -2.68 -16.76
N ARG A 191 12.26 -2.99 -18.06
CA ARG A 191 11.83 -2.12 -19.17
C ARG A 191 10.40 -2.44 -19.56
#